data_AF-A0A377WDG6-F1
#
_entry.id   AF-A0A377WDG6-F1
#
_cell.length_a   1.000
_cell.length_b   1.000
_cell.length_c   1.000
_cell.angle_alpha   90.00
_cell.angle_beta   90.00
_cell.angle_gamma   90.00
#
_symmetry.space_group_name_H-M   'P 1'
#
loop_
_entity.id
_entity.type
_entity.pdbx_description
1 polymer ?
#
loop_
_entity_poly.entity_id
_entity_poly.type
_entity_poly.pdbx_seq_one_letter_code
_entity_poly.pdbx_strand_id
1 'polypeptide(L)'
;MRELNRLGLTSAIDAGGGFQNYPEDYEIIEQLHAKDQMTVRIAYNLFTQRPKQELEDFERWTDMLKPGQGTDFYRANGAGEMLVFSAADFEDFLQPRPDLPQGMEDELERVVRHLVEHRWPFRLHATYDESISRMLDVFEKVNRDIPFNGLHWFFDHAETITGA
;
A
#
# COMPACT_ATOMS: atom_id res chain seq x y z
N MET A 1 -19.03 -2.71 -12.60
CA MET A 1 -19.35 -2.33 -11.21
C MET A 1 -20.79 -2.63 -10.78
N ARG A 2 -21.80 -2.68 -11.67
CA ARG A 2 -23.21 -2.95 -11.28
C ARG A 2 -23.42 -4.22 -10.44
N GLU A 3 -22.69 -5.30 -10.71
CA GLU A 3 -22.77 -6.52 -9.90
C GLU A 3 -22.33 -6.29 -8.44
N LEU A 4 -21.32 -5.45 -8.20
CA LEU A 4 -20.91 -5.07 -6.84
C LEU A 4 -22.06 -4.31 -6.14
N ASN A 5 -22.72 -3.39 -6.84
CA ASN A 5 -23.87 -2.69 -6.28
C ASN A 5 -25.06 -3.62 -6.02
N ARG A 6 -25.28 -4.65 -6.85
CA ARG A 6 -26.32 -5.67 -6.62
C ARG A 6 -26.10 -6.42 -5.30
N LEU A 7 -24.84 -6.52 -4.85
CA LEU A 7 -24.44 -7.07 -3.55
C LEU A 7 -24.41 -6.02 -2.42
N GLY A 8 -24.84 -4.78 -2.68
CA GLY A 8 -24.84 -3.70 -1.70
C GLY A 8 -23.49 -3.00 -1.51
N LEU A 9 -22.46 -3.35 -2.28
CA LEU A 9 -21.17 -2.67 -2.22
C LEU A 9 -21.29 -1.28 -2.85
N THR A 10 -20.85 -0.27 -2.09
CA THR A 10 -20.90 1.14 -2.50
C THR A 10 -19.53 1.80 -2.57
N SER A 11 -18.50 1.15 -2.03
CA SER A 11 -17.10 1.57 -2.12
C SER A 11 -16.16 0.38 -2.11
N ALA A 12 -14.98 0.57 -2.69
CA ALA A 12 -13.85 -0.36 -2.62
C ALA A 12 -12.55 0.43 -2.43
N ILE A 13 -11.57 -0.19 -1.78
CA ILE A 13 -10.20 0.30 -1.77
C ILE A 13 -9.43 -0.54 -2.78
N ASP A 14 -8.84 0.11 -3.77
CA ASP A 14 -7.90 -0.53 -4.67
C ASP A 14 -6.54 -0.54 -3.96
N ALA A 15 -6.08 -1.73 -3.56
CA ALA A 15 -4.79 -1.91 -2.91
C ALA A 15 -3.61 -1.79 -3.89
N GLY A 16 -3.90 -1.53 -5.18
CA GLY A 16 -2.96 -1.70 -6.27
C GLY A 16 -2.71 -3.19 -6.53
N GLY A 17 -1.86 -3.46 -7.50
CA GLY A 17 -1.44 -4.82 -7.80
C GLY A 17 -0.18 -4.82 -8.64
N GLY A 18 0.58 -5.91 -8.53
CA GLY A 18 1.69 -6.15 -9.44
C GLY A 18 1.22 -6.02 -10.89
N PHE A 19 2.03 -5.37 -11.73
CA PHE A 19 1.74 -5.10 -13.15
C PHE A 19 0.65 -4.07 -13.44
N GLN A 20 0.21 -3.28 -12.45
CA GLN A 20 -0.60 -2.08 -12.67
C GLN A 20 0.28 -0.82 -12.54
N ASN A 21 0.75 -0.32 -13.68
CA ASN A 21 1.65 0.82 -13.75
C ASN A 21 0.90 2.14 -13.57
N TYR A 22 1.51 3.07 -12.86
CA TYR A 22 0.94 4.38 -12.59
C TYR A 22 1.82 5.44 -13.28
N PRO A 23 1.24 6.32 -14.09
CA PRO A 23 -0.21 6.56 -14.26
C PRO A 23 -0.93 5.72 -15.32
N GLU A 24 -0.21 5.01 -16.19
CA GLU A 24 -0.74 4.53 -17.48
C GLU A 24 -1.93 3.57 -17.33
N ASP A 25 -1.86 2.60 -16.43
CA ASP A 25 -2.94 1.61 -16.25
C ASP A 25 -4.13 2.17 -15.46
N TYR A 26 -3.96 3.32 -14.81
CA TYR A 26 -5.02 4.03 -14.07
C TYR A 26 -5.86 4.97 -14.97
N GLU A 27 -5.41 5.26 -16.19
CA GLU A 27 -6.15 6.12 -17.12
C GLU A 27 -7.57 5.60 -17.41
N ILE A 28 -7.77 4.28 -17.43
CA ILE A 28 -9.08 3.69 -17.72
C ILE A 28 -10.08 4.05 -16.61
N ILE A 29 -9.69 3.91 -15.34
CA ILE A 29 -10.60 4.23 -14.23
C ILE A 29 -10.81 5.74 -14.11
N GLU A 30 -9.80 6.55 -14.44
CA GLU A 30 -9.93 8.01 -14.56
C GLU A 30 -10.93 8.41 -15.65
N GLN A 31 -10.90 7.78 -16.82
CA GLN A 31 -11.87 8.03 -17.89
C GLN A 31 -13.29 7.64 -17.48
N LEU A 32 -13.45 6.53 -16.76
CA LEU A 32 -14.75 6.12 -16.23
C LEU A 32 -15.27 7.13 -15.21
N HIS A 33 -14.38 7.66 -14.35
CA HIS A 33 -14.72 8.72 -13.41
C HIS A 33 -15.17 9.98 -14.15
N ALA A 34 -14.38 10.46 -15.12
CA ALA A 34 -14.63 11.68 -15.87
C ALA A 34 -15.92 11.65 -16.72
N LYS A 35 -16.41 10.45 -17.04
CA LYS A 35 -17.65 10.22 -17.80
C LYS A 35 -18.84 9.88 -16.90
N ASP A 36 -18.72 10.00 -15.58
CA ASP A 36 -19.75 9.63 -14.59
C ASP A 36 -20.23 8.17 -14.74
N GLN A 37 -19.33 7.26 -15.13
CA GLN A 37 -19.66 5.85 -15.38
C GLN A 37 -19.31 4.92 -14.21
N MET A 38 -18.66 5.45 -13.17
CA MET A 38 -18.40 4.69 -11.95
C MET A 38 -19.68 4.60 -11.10
N THR A 39 -19.94 3.43 -10.54
CA THR A 39 -21.09 3.21 -9.64
C THR A 39 -20.67 2.76 -8.24
N VAL A 40 -19.37 2.61 -8.01
CA VAL A 40 -18.73 2.29 -6.73
C VAL A 40 -17.64 3.34 -6.51
N ARG A 41 -17.57 3.90 -5.29
CA ARG A 41 -16.50 4.85 -4.93
C ARG A 41 -15.19 4.09 -4.78
N ILE A 42 -14.12 4.56 -5.41
CA ILE A 42 -12.82 3.89 -5.35
C ILE A 42 -11.81 4.83 -4.75
N ALA A 43 -11.09 4.34 -3.75
CA ALA A 43 -9.91 5.02 -3.25
C ALA A 43 -8.71 4.08 -3.46
N TYR A 44 -7.68 4.57 -4.16
CA TYR A 44 -6.59 3.72 -4.61
C TYR A 44 -5.28 3.98 -3.87
N ASN A 45 -4.47 2.95 -3.74
CA ASN A 45 -3.12 2.99 -3.21
C ASN A 45 -2.12 2.65 -4.32
N LEU A 46 -0.91 3.20 -4.23
CA LEU A 46 0.15 2.95 -5.19
C LEU A 46 1.09 1.87 -4.69
N PHE A 47 1.17 0.82 -5.50
CA PHE A 47 1.96 -0.38 -5.32
C PHE A 47 3.29 -0.23 -6.06
N THR A 48 4.42 -0.59 -5.44
CA THR A 48 5.76 -0.48 -6.07
C THR A 48 5.88 -1.24 -7.40
N GLN A 49 6.49 -0.63 -8.43
CA GLN A 49 6.42 -1.14 -9.80
C GLN A 49 7.75 -1.71 -10.29
N ARG A 50 8.88 -1.15 -9.82
CA ARG A 50 10.21 -1.50 -10.30
C ARG A 50 11.03 -2.15 -9.18
N PRO A 51 11.35 -3.46 -9.30
CA PRO A 51 12.23 -4.12 -8.33
C PRO A 51 13.56 -3.38 -8.19
N LYS A 52 13.99 -3.17 -6.94
CA LYS A 52 15.19 -2.43 -6.53
C LYS A 52 15.17 -0.93 -6.84
N GLN A 53 14.03 -0.39 -7.27
CA GLN A 53 13.80 1.04 -7.51
C GLN A 53 12.54 1.52 -6.78
N GLU A 54 12.19 0.84 -5.68
CA GLU A 54 10.92 1.05 -4.98
C GLU A 54 10.88 2.42 -4.30
N LEU A 55 12.01 2.88 -3.76
CA LEU A 55 12.10 4.24 -3.21
C LEU A 55 11.86 5.29 -4.30
N GLU A 56 12.51 5.14 -5.45
CA GLU A 56 12.38 6.07 -6.57
C GLU A 56 10.95 6.10 -7.13
N ASP A 57 10.23 4.98 -7.07
CA ASP A 57 8.80 4.94 -7.39
C ASP A 57 7.99 5.83 -6.43
N PHE A 58 8.19 5.70 -5.12
CA PHE A 58 7.49 6.51 -4.13
C PHE A 58 7.92 7.98 -4.16
N GLU A 59 9.20 8.30 -4.37
CA GLU A 59 9.69 9.67 -4.56
C GLU A 59 8.97 10.36 -5.71
N ARG A 60 8.89 9.68 -6.87
CA ARG A 60 8.16 10.18 -8.03
C ARG A 60 6.68 10.43 -7.71
N TRP A 61 6.01 9.49 -7.04
CA TRP A 61 4.59 9.63 -6.76
C TRP A 61 4.27 10.69 -5.70
N THR A 62 5.12 10.85 -4.68
CA THR A 62 5.00 11.92 -3.69
C THR A 62 5.13 13.32 -4.29
N ASP A 63 5.89 13.46 -5.39
CA ASP A 63 6.00 14.71 -6.14
C ASP A 63 4.77 14.98 -7.03
N MET A 64 4.10 13.92 -7.50
CA MET A 64 2.99 14.02 -8.45
C MET A 64 1.62 14.13 -7.78
N LEU A 65 1.45 13.54 -6.59
CA LEU A 65 0.15 13.38 -5.93
C LEU A 65 0.18 13.88 -4.48
N LYS A 66 -1.00 14.18 -3.97
CA LYS A 66 -1.22 14.39 -2.53
C LYS A 66 -2.18 13.33 -1.99
N PRO A 67 -2.01 12.87 -0.74
CA PRO A 67 -3.00 12.02 -0.09
C PRO A 67 -4.38 12.70 -0.11
N GLY A 68 -5.39 11.97 -0.56
CA GLY A 68 -6.75 12.45 -0.75
C GLY A 68 -7.00 13.20 -2.06
N GLN A 69 -6.02 13.35 -2.95
CA GLN A 69 -6.20 14.02 -4.24
C GLN A 69 -7.24 13.28 -5.10
N GLY A 70 -8.26 14.00 -5.55
CA GLY A 70 -9.37 13.47 -6.33
C GLY A 70 -10.71 14.05 -5.87
N THR A 71 -11.75 13.22 -5.93
CA THR A 71 -13.12 13.54 -5.51
C THR A 71 -13.60 12.53 -4.46
N ASP A 72 -14.81 12.74 -3.92
CA ASP A 72 -15.46 11.77 -3.03
C ASP A 72 -15.75 10.41 -3.70
N PHE A 73 -15.68 10.34 -5.04
CA PHE A 73 -15.96 9.13 -5.82
C PHE A 73 -14.69 8.41 -6.28
N TYR A 74 -13.60 9.14 -6.49
CA TYR A 74 -12.33 8.59 -6.95
C TYR A 74 -11.16 9.42 -6.42
N ARG A 75 -10.25 8.80 -5.64
CA ARG A 75 -9.11 9.52 -5.04
C ARG A 75 -7.90 8.64 -4.72
N ALA A 76 -6.73 9.25 -4.72
CA ALA A 76 -5.49 8.64 -4.21
C ALA A 76 -5.49 8.63 -2.67
N ASN A 77 -5.29 7.48 -2.04
CA ASN A 77 -5.16 7.36 -0.59
C ASN A 77 -3.71 7.48 -0.12
N GLY A 78 -2.77 6.83 -0.82
CA GLY A 78 -1.38 6.74 -0.39
C GLY A 78 -0.66 5.53 -0.98
N ALA A 79 0.29 4.98 -0.23
CA ALA A 79 1.17 3.89 -0.65
C ALA A 79 0.65 2.49 -0.23
N GLY A 80 1.16 1.44 -0.87
CA GLY A 80 0.88 0.04 -0.59
C GLY A 80 -0.06 -0.60 -1.62
N GLU A 81 -0.39 -1.88 -1.52
CA GLU A 81 -0.09 -2.86 -0.45
C GLU A 81 1.37 -3.36 -0.39
N MET A 82 2.13 -3.27 -1.48
CA MET A 82 3.56 -3.60 -1.49
C MET A 82 4.42 -2.35 -1.49
N LEU A 83 5.23 -2.19 -0.44
CA LEU A 83 6.19 -1.10 -0.32
C LEU A 83 7.58 -1.50 -0.85
N VAL A 84 8.05 -2.69 -0.51
CA VAL A 84 9.31 -3.25 -1.04
C VAL A 84 9.09 -4.70 -1.40
N PHE A 85 9.62 -5.15 -2.55
CA PHE A 85 9.42 -6.54 -2.99
C PHE A 85 10.03 -7.56 -2.02
N SER A 86 11.06 -7.18 -1.27
CA SER A 86 11.69 -8.00 -0.24
C SER A 86 10.81 -8.28 0.98
N ALA A 87 9.71 -7.54 1.16
CA ALA A 87 8.77 -7.71 2.27
C ALA A 87 7.57 -8.61 1.92
N ALA A 88 7.53 -9.21 0.73
CA ALA A 88 6.41 -10.03 0.26
C ALA A 88 6.36 -11.41 0.95
N ASP A 89 5.47 -11.58 1.93
CA ASP A 89 5.19 -12.86 2.60
C ASP A 89 3.81 -13.45 2.22
N PHE A 90 3.72 -14.03 1.02
CA PHE A 90 2.48 -14.53 0.42
C PHE A 90 1.55 -15.34 1.35
N GLU A 91 0.25 -15.24 1.10
CA GLU A 91 -0.86 -15.81 1.87
C GLU A 91 -1.30 -17.24 1.43
N ASP A 92 -0.41 -17.99 0.78
CA ASP A 92 -0.63 -19.40 0.42
C ASP A 92 -0.20 -20.36 1.54
N PHE A 93 -1.13 -20.63 2.47
CA PHE A 93 -0.95 -21.56 3.58
C PHE A 93 -0.77 -23.04 3.17
N LEU A 94 -0.87 -23.37 1.87
CA LEU A 94 -0.51 -24.71 1.37
C LEU A 94 1.00 -24.85 1.14
N GLN A 95 1.73 -23.74 1.12
CA GLN A 95 3.19 -23.70 1.02
C GLN A 95 3.82 -23.41 2.40
N PRO A 96 5.09 -23.78 2.61
CA PRO A 96 5.84 -23.32 3.77
C PRO A 96 5.87 -21.78 3.80
N ARG A 97 5.78 -21.21 5.01
CA ARG A 97 5.99 -19.77 5.24
C ARG A 97 7.29 -19.32 4.57
N PRO A 98 7.29 -18.23 3.79
CA PRO A 98 8.52 -17.69 3.22
C PRO A 98 9.40 -17.07 4.31
N ASP A 99 10.72 -17.23 4.18
CA ASP A 99 11.68 -16.47 4.97
C ASP A 99 12.08 -15.21 4.21
N LEU A 100 11.78 -14.04 4.80
CA LEU A 100 12.14 -12.76 4.22
C LEU A 100 13.67 -12.54 4.26
N PRO A 101 14.29 -11.97 3.21
CA PRO A 101 15.73 -11.75 3.14
C PRO A 101 16.22 -10.81 4.26
N GLN A 102 17.51 -10.91 4.61
CA GLN A 102 18.13 -10.08 5.66
C GLN A 102 18.18 -8.58 5.34
N GLY A 103 18.09 -8.19 4.07
CA GLY A 103 18.11 -6.79 3.63
C GLY A 103 16.75 -6.11 3.61
N MET A 104 15.67 -6.83 3.97
CA MET A 104 14.31 -6.31 3.91
C MET A 104 14.11 -5.06 4.77
N GLU A 105 14.66 -5.06 5.98
CA GLU A 105 14.52 -3.96 6.94
C GLU A 105 15.17 -2.67 6.42
N ASP A 106 16.35 -2.76 5.81
CA ASP A 106 17.06 -1.61 5.26
C ASP A 106 16.31 -1.01 4.05
N GLU A 107 15.75 -1.87 3.19
CA GLU A 107 14.95 -1.44 2.04
C GLU A 107 13.63 -0.81 2.51
N LEU A 108 12.92 -1.46 3.43
CA LEU A 108 11.65 -0.98 3.98
C LEU A 108 11.83 0.32 4.76
N GLU A 109 12.89 0.46 5.56
CA GLU A 109 13.16 1.67 6.33
C GLU A 109 13.30 2.90 5.42
N ARG A 110 14.00 2.77 4.30
CA ARG A 110 14.19 3.86 3.34
C ARG A 110 12.84 4.34 2.78
N VAL A 111 11.97 3.41 2.37
CA VAL A 111 10.64 3.73 1.85
C VAL A 111 9.75 4.32 2.93
N VAL A 112 9.70 3.71 4.12
CA VAL A 112 8.86 4.17 5.23
C VAL A 112 9.28 5.56 5.71
N ARG A 113 10.58 5.84 5.82
CA ARG A 113 11.08 7.19 6.14
C ARG A 113 10.56 8.22 5.15
N HIS A 114 10.72 7.96 3.86
CA HIS A 114 10.24 8.84 2.80
C HIS A 114 8.73 9.12 2.91
N LEU A 115 7.91 8.07 3.08
CA LEU A 115 6.46 8.21 3.22
C LEU A 115 6.07 9.00 4.48
N VAL A 116 6.74 8.75 5.59
CA VAL A 116 6.46 9.43 6.87
C VAL A 116 6.87 10.91 6.82
N GLU A 117 8.02 11.22 6.22
CA GLU A 117 8.48 12.61 5.97
C GLU A 117 7.47 13.40 5.15
N HIS A 118 6.88 12.76 4.12
CA HIS A 118 5.87 13.36 3.25
C HIS A 118 4.44 13.23 3.80
N ARG A 119 4.27 12.63 4.98
CA ARG A 119 2.96 12.39 5.62
C ARG A 119 1.99 11.61 4.71
N TRP A 120 2.53 10.69 3.92
CA TRP A 120 1.78 9.80 3.04
C TRP A 120 1.27 8.58 3.81
N PRO A 121 -0.05 8.38 3.94
CA PRO A 121 -0.61 7.16 4.51
C PRO A 121 -0.12 5.94 3.73
N PHE A 122 0.11 4.84 4.43
CA PHE A 122 0.59 3.63 3.79
C PHE A 122 -0.02 2.39 4.40
N ARG A 123 -0.04 1.33 3.62
CA ARG A 123 -0.42 -0.02 4.05
C ARG A 123 0.64 -1.00 3.58
N LEU A 124 0.77 -2.12 4.28
CA LEU A 124 1.80 -3.10 3.98
C LEU A 124 1.24 -4.51 4.09
N HIS A 125 1.43 -5.32 3.05
CA HIS A 125 1.22 -6.76 3.08
C HIS A 125 2.03 -7.39 4.21
N ALA A 126 1.36 -8.08 5.12
CA ALA A 126 2.02 -8.81 6.19
C ALA A 126 1.13 -9.95 6.70
N THR A 127 1.36 -11.16 6.22
CA THR A 127 0.55 -12.33 6.59
C THR A 127 0.97 -12.92 7.94
N TYR A 128 2.28 -13.02 8.18
CA TYR A 128 2.82 -13.81 9.29
C TYR A 128 3.37 -12.98 10.44
N ASP A 129 3.15 -13.42 11.69
CA ASP A 129 3.68 -12.83 12.93
C ASP A 129 5.20 -12.58 12.88
N GLU A 130 5.97 -13.48 12.26
CA GLU A 130 7.42 -13.34 12.10
C GLU A 130 7.80 -12.17 11.17
N SER A 131 7.04 -11.97 10.09
CA SER A 131 7.23 -10.85 9.17
C SER A 131 6.77 -9.54 9.82
N ILE A 132 5.58 -9.56 10.42
CA ILE A 132 4.97 -8.41 11.12
C ILE A 132 5.91 -7.90 12.21
N SER A 133 6.52 -8.78 13.01
CA SER A 133 7.49 -8.40 14.04
C SER A 133 8.67 -7.63 13.47
N ARG A 134 9.26 -8.10 12.37
CA ARG A 134 10.38 -7.43 11.69
C ARG A 134 9.97 -6.09 11.08
N MET A 135 8.77 -6.01 10.50
CA MET A 135 8.24 -4.76 9.93
C MET A 135 7.93 -3.74 11.05
N LEU A 136 7.40 -4.19 12.19
CA LEU A 136 7.17 -3.35 13.37
C LEU A 136 8.48 -2.79 13.93
N ASP A 137 9.55 -3.59 14.00
CA ASP A 137 10.88 -3.10 14.42
C ASP A 137 11.36 -1.92 13.55
N VAL A 138 11.12 -2.00 12.24
CA VAL A 138 11.39 -0.89 11.30
C VAL A 138 10.50 0.32 11.59
N PHE A 139 9.19 0.12 11.75
CA PHE A 139 8.26 1.23 12.01
C PHE A 139 8.58 1.93 13.33
N GLU A 140 8.91 1.18 14.38
CA GLU A 140 9.34 1.71 15.68
C GLU A 140 10.65 2.49 15.55
N LYS A 141 11.62 1.97 14.78
CA LYS A 141 12.87 2.68 14.51
C LYS A 141 12.63 4.01 13.82
N VAL A 142 11.82 4.05 12.76
CA VAL A 142 11.50 5.30 12.07
C VAL A 142 10.71 6.24 12.98
N ASN A 143 9.72 5.74 13.73
CA ASN A 143 8.87 6.55 14.61
C ASN A 143 9.67 7.24 15.74
N ARG A 144 10.80 6.66 16.18
CA ARG A 144 11.71 7.34 17.13
C ARG A 144 12.34 8.60 16.55
N ASP A 145 12.60 8.62 15.26
CA ASP A 145 13.25 9.76 14.57
C ASP A 145 12.22 10.74 14.00
N ILE A 146 11.16 10.21 13.38
CA ILE A 146 10.12 10.95 12.66
C ILE A 146 8.76 10.42 13.15
N PRO A 147 8.12 11.09 14.13
CA PRO A 147 6.92 10.56 14.76
C PRO A 147 5.75 10.36 13.77
N PHE A 148 5.12 9.19 13.84
CA PHE A 148 3.97 8.83 13.02
C PHE A 148 2.68 9.55 13.46
N ASN A 149 2.71 10.33 14.54
CA ASN A 149 1.54 10.98 15.14
C ASN A 149 0.60 11.60 14.09
N GLY A 150 -0.63 11.08 13.98
CA GLY A 150 -1.65 11.54 13.01
C GLY A 150 -1.48 11.03 11.57
N LEU A 151 -0.52 10.14 11.31
CA LEU A 151 -0.37 9.42 10.05
C LEU A 151 -1.10 8.08 10.16
N HIS A 152 -1.94 7.77 9.17
CA HIS A 152 -2.65 6.49 9.13
C HIS A 152 -1.79 5.45 8.43
N TRP A 153 -1.63 4.31 9.08
CA TRP A 153 -1.01 3.12 8.51
C TRP A 153 -1.64 1.87 9.10
N PHE A 154 -1.54 0.75 8.38
CA PHE A 154 -2.02 -0.55 8.84
C PHE A 154 -1.31 -1.69 8.09
N PHE A 155 -1.27 -2.87 8.70
CA PHE A 155 -0.94 -4.09 8.00
C PHE A 155 -2.17 -4.64 7.31
N ASP A 156 -1.99 -5.05 6.07
CA ASP A 156 -2.90 -5.95 5.40
C ASP A 156 -2.76 -7.35 5.99
N HIS A 157 -3.74 -8.22 5.75
CA HIS A 157 -3.67 -9.65 6.09
C HIS A 157 -3.67 -9.95 7.60
N ALA A 158 -2.50 -9.98 8.25
CA ALA A 158 -2.31 -10.21 9.68
C ALA A 158 -2.95 -11.51 10.23
N GLU A 159 -2.93 -12.60 9.48
CA GLU A 159 -3.65 -13.84 9.81
C GLU A 159 -3.03 -14.63 10.96
N THR A 160 -1.71 -14.57 11.18
CA THR A 160 -1.05 -15.40 12.21
C THR A 160 -0.62 -14.66 13.47
N ILE A 161 -1.08 -13.42 13.67
CA ILE A 161 -0.70 -12.59 14.82
C ILE A 161 -0.85 -13.32 16.16
N THR A 162 0.18 -13.20 17.00
CA THR A 162 0.15 -13.70 18.37
C THR A 162 -0.26 -12.59 19.35
N GLY A 163 -0.93 -12.98 20.44
CA GLY A 163 -1.27 -12.03 21.50
C GLY A 163 -0.05 -11.70 22.36
N ALA A 164 -0.05 -10.50 22.95
CA ALA A 164 0.88 -10.10 24.00
C ALA A 164 0.49 -10.70 25.37
#